data_AF-A0A699GVF4-F1
#
_entry.id   AF-A0A699GVF4-F1
#
_cell.length_a   1.000
_cell.length_b   1.000
_cell.length_c   1.000
_cell.angle_alpha   90.00
_cell.angle_beta   90.00
_cell.angle_gamma   90.00
#
_symmetry.space_group_name_H-M   'P 1'
#
loop_
_entity.id
_entity.type
_entity.pdbx_description
1 polymer ?
#
loop_
_entity_poly.entity_id
_entity_poly.type
_entity_poly.pdbx_seq_one_letter_code
_entity_poly.pdbx_strand_id
1 'polypeptide(L)'
;MSPVEYHTTLKYCLMIQLFLVDAICPVCRKACLDSFGEHVVHCKELSGFKYRHDMVRNILFDICRRAGIFTKKEAPVNFLTDPSDRRSTLRPADVLVFGWIGGKHVCVDLTGVSPLVGLSSWFLHRAMLL
;
A
#
# COMPACT_ATOMS: atom_id res chain seq x y z
N MET A 1 -5.90 16.84 -5.37
CA MET A 1 -7.03 16.02 -5.87
C MET A 1 -7.69 16.78 -7.00
N SER A 2 -7.95 16.10 -8.12
CA SER A 2 -8.71 16.69 -9.23
C SER A 2 -10.21 16.79 -8.88
N PRO A 3 -10.97 17.66 -9.56
CA PRO A 3 -12.43 17.73 -9.37
C PRO A 3 -13.15 16.39 -9.60
N VAL A 4 -12.65 15.58 -10.54
CA VAL A 4 -13.18 14.26 -10.86
C VAL A 4 -12.95 13.27 -9.71
N GLU A 5 -11.75 13.25 -9.14
CA GLU A 5 -11.43 12.42 -7.98
C GLU A 5 -12.29 12.81 -6.78
N TYR A 6 -12.42 14.10 -6.50
CA TYR A 6 -13.22 14.62 -5.38
C TYR A 6 -14.69 14.21 -5.49
N HIS A 7 -15.30 14.42 -6.67
CA HIS A 7 -16.70 14.08 -6.90
C HIS A 7 -16.95 12.56 -6.85
N THR A 8 -16.00 11.75 -7.32
CA THR A 8 -16.07 10.29 -7.25
C THR A 8 -16.00 9.81 -5.81
N THR A 9 -15.08 10.36 -5.00
CA THR A 9 -15.00 10.06 -3.56
C THR A 9 -16.27 10.46 -2.83
N LEU A 10 -16.82 11.66 -3.10
CA LEU A 10 -18.04 12.13 -2.45
C LEU A 10 -19.24 11.21 -2.76
N LYS A 11 -19.43 10.84 -4.02
CA LYS A 11 -20.48 9.90 -4.44
C LYS A 11 -20.33 8.53 -3.79
N TYR A 12 -19.11 8.00 -3.74
CA TYR A 12 -18.84 6.74 -3.05
C TYR A 12 -19.19 6.82 -1.56
N CYS A 13 -18.75 7.88 -0.86
CA CYS A 13 -19.03 8.08 0.56
C CYS A 13 -20.52 8.21 0.87
N LEU A 14 -21.29 8.78 -0.05
CA LEU A 14 -22.74 8.93 0.05
C LEU A 14 -23.52 7.70 -0.47
N MET A 15 -22.84 6.61 -0.84
CA MET A 15 -23.44 5.43 -1.45
C MET A 15 -24.31 5.76 -2.67
N ILE A 16 -23.84 6.71 -3.49
CA ILE A 16 -24.46 7.09 -4.76
C ILE A 16 -23.82 6.23 -5.85
N GLN A 17 -24.64 5.65 -6.74
CA GLN A 17 -24.15 4.82 -7.84
C GLN A 17 -23.11 5.57 -8.69
N LEU A 18 -21.94 4.94 -8.84
CA LEU A 18 -20.82 5.48 -9.61
C LEU A 18 -20.82 4.96 -11.05
N PHE A 19 -21.29 3.73 -11.24
CA PHE A 19 -21.23 3.02 -12.51
C PHE A 19 -22.60 2.43 -12.85
N LEU A 20 -22.84 2.24 -14.15
CA LEU A 20 -23.95 1.43 -14.60
C LEU A 20 -23.72 -0.02 -14.17
N VAL A 21 -24.80 -0.72 -13.79
CA VAL A 21 -24.75 -2.17 -13.57
C VAL A 21 -24.18 -2.85 -14.82
N ASP A 22 -23.28 -3.82 -14.63
CA ASP A 22 -22.58 -4.59 -15.67
C ASP A 22 -21.52 -3.84 -16.50
N ALA A 23 -21.13 -2.62 -16.11
CA ALA A 23 -19.98 -1.96 -16.72
C ALA A 23 -18.69 -2.78 -16.51
N ILE A 24 -17.85 -2.92 -17.53
CA ILE A 24 -16.56 -3.61 -17.39
C ILE A 24 -15.56 -2.69 -16.69
N CYS A 25 -14.82 -3.24 -15.71
CA CYS A 25 -13.77 -2.51 -15.00
C CYS A 25 -12.75 -1.90 -15.98
N PRO A 26 -12.55 -0.57 -15.98
CA PRO A 26 -11.62 0.08 -16.91
C PRO A 26 -10.16 -0.26 -16.62
N VAL A 27 -9.85 -0.75 -15.41
CA VAL A 27 -8.49 -1.08 -14.97
C VAL A 27 -8.09 -2.46 -15.46
N CYS A 28 -8.82 -3.51 -15.07
CA CYS A 28 -8.45 -4.89 -15.39
C CYS A 28 -9.14 -5.46 -16.62
N ARG A 29 -10.25 -4.85 -17.07
CA ARG A 29 -11.12 -5.32 -18.15
C ARG A 29 -11.64 -6.76 -17.98
N LYS A 30 -11.59 -7.30 -16.75
CA LYS A 30 -11.91 -8.71 -16.44
C LYS A 30 -13.16 -8.88 -15.60
N ALA A 31 -13.48 -7.91 -14.74
CA ALA A 31 -14.61 -7.99 -13.83
C ALA A 31 -15.69 -6.97 -14.21
N CYS A 32 -16.94 -7.37 -14.05
CA CYS A 32 -18.07 -6.44 -14.02
C CYS A 32 -18.00 -5.60 -12.74
N LEU A 33 -18.27 -4.31 -12.88
CA LEU A 33 -18.36 -3.39 -11.77
C LEU A 33 -19.70 -3.57 -11.06
N ASP A 34 -19.64 -3.61 -9.74
CA ASP A 34 -20.80 -3.31 -8.92
C ASP A 34 -21.19 -1.84 -9.12
N SER A 35 -22.48 -1.53 -8.93
CA SER A 35 -23.03 -0.18 -9.14
C SER A 35 -22.38 0.89 -8.24
N PHE A 36 -21.75 0.48 -7.12
CA PHE A 36 -21.05 1.34 -6.18
C PHE A 36 -19.54 1.46 -6.46
N GLY A 37 -19.00 0.71 -7.42
CA GLY A 37 -17.60 0.80 -7.85
C GLY A 37 -16.58 0.17 -6.91
N GLU A 38 -16.99 -0.69 -5.99
CA GLU A 38 -16.12 -1.40 -5.05
C GLU A 38 -14.99 -2.15 -5.76
N HIS A 39 -15.29 -2.79 -6.90
CA HIS A 39 -14.24 -3.44 -7.70
C HIS A 39 -13.17 -2.45 -8.19
N VAL A 40 -13.52 -1.23 -8.63
CA VAL A 40 -12.52 -0.25 -9.13
C VAL A 40 -11.57 0.16 -8.01
N VAL A 41 -12.12 0.35 -6.81
CA VAL A 41 -11.39 0.80 -5.62
C VAL A 41 -10.38 -0.25 -5.14
N HIS A 42 -10.72 -1.52 -5.27
CA HIS A 42 -9.90 -2.65 -4.82
C HIS A 42 -9.30 -3.46 -5.98
N CYS A 43 -9.33 -2.92 -7.19
CA CYS A 43 -8.87 -3.65 -8.36
C CYS A 43 -7.38 -3.98 -8.19
N LYS A 44 -7.04 -5.27 -8.21
CA LYS A 44 -5.64 -5.72 -8.03
C LYS A 44 -4.69 -5.19 -9.09
N GLU A 45 -5.22 -4.85 -10.27
CA GLU A 45 -4.45 -4.27 -11.38
C GLU A 45 -4.33 -2.75 -11.31
N LEU A 46 -4.90 -2.11 -10.29
CA LEU A 46 -4.79 -0.67 -10.09
C LEU A 46 -3.36 -0.32 -9.68
N SER A 47 -2.58 0.14 -10.66
CA SER A 47 -1.18 0.55 -10.49
C SER A 47 -0.99 1.71 -9.49
N GLY A 48 -2.06 2.44 -9.18
CA GLY A 48 -2.03 3.59 -8.28
C GLY A 48 -1.57 3.27 -6.86
N PHE A 49 -1.88 2.08 -6.32
CA PHE A 49 -1.42 1.71 -4.98
C PHE A 49 0.08 1.48 -4.93
N LYS A 50 0.61 0.71 -5.89
CA LYS A 50 2.04 0.46 -6.00
C LYS A 50 2.80 1.76 -6.22
N TYR A 51 2.31 2.63 -7.10
CA TYR A 51 2.91 3.94 -7.34
C TYR A 51 2.93 4.83 -6.08
N ARG A 52 1.80 4.94 -5.36
CA ARG A 52 1.72 5.75 -4.12
C ARG A 52 2.62 5.17 -3.04
N HIS A 53 2.65 3.84 -2.90
CA HIS A 53 3.54 3.13 -1.98
C HIS A 53 5.01 3.40 -2.30
N ASP A 54 5.43 3.20 -3.55
CA ASP A 54 6.78 3.47 -4.03
C ASP A 54 7.16 4.95 -3.81
N MET A 55 6.23 5.88 -4.07
CA MET A 55 6.41 7.31 -3.84
C MET A 55 6.66 7.61 -2.36
N VAL A 56 5.80 7.12 -1.45
CA VAL A 56 5.95 7.34 0.00
C VAL A 56 7.25 6.71 0.51
N ARG A 57 7.58 5.50 0.06
CA ARG A 57 8.86 4.84 0.37
C ARG A 57 10.05 5.68 -0.06
N ASN A 58 10.01 6.23 -1.27
CA ASN A 58 11.08 7.05 -1.82
C ASN A 58 11.24 8.37 -1.06
N ILE A 59 10.13 8.99 -0.64
CA ILE A 59 10.13 10.20 0.19
C ILE A 59 10.73 9.90 1.57
N LEU A 60 10.30 8.82 2.23
CA LEU A 60 10.85 8.41 3.53
C LEU A 60 12.36 8.18 3.46
N PHE A 61 12.82 7.46 2.44
CA PHE A 61 14.23 7.25 2.20
C PHE A 61 15.00 8.56 2.00
N ASP A 62 14.45 9.51 1.24
CA ASP A 62 15.10 10.79 1.00
C ASP A 62 15.18 11.64 2.28
N ILE A 63 14.14 11.62 3.12
CA ILE A 63 14.15 12.26 4.45
C ILE A 63 15.27 11.69 5.31
N CYS A 64 15.37 10.36 5.41
CA CYS A 64 16.43 9.73 6.19
C CYS A 64 17.83 10.10 5.68
N ARG A 65 18.03 10.07 4.35
CA ARG A 65 19.29 10.47 3.73
C ARG A 65 19.65 11.92 4.05
N ARG A 66 18.69 12.84 3.98
CA ARG A 66 18.89 14.26 4.33
C ARG A 66 19.18 14.48 5.82
N ALA A 67 18.63 13.62 6.67
CA ALA A 67 18.90 13.63 8.11
C ALA A 67 20.26 12.99 8.49
N GLY A 68 21.05 12.53 7.51
CA GLY A 68 22.32 11.84 7.76
C GLY A 68 22.16 10.41 8.29
N ILE A 69 20.96 9.85 8.19
CA ILE A 69 20.65 8.48 8.63
C ILE A 69 20.99 7.53 7.49
N PHE A 70 21.77 6.49 7.80
CA PHE A 70 22.12 5.47 6.82
C PHE A 70 20.92 4.55 6.60
N THR A 71 20.45 4.44 5.35
CA THR A 71 19.28 3.64 4.98
C THR A 71 19.46 2.91 3.66
N LYS A 72 18.74 1.81 3.46
CA LYS A 72 18.70 1.04 2.20
C LYS A 72 17.25 0.73 1.80
N LYS A 73 16.89 0.93 0.53
CA LYS A 73 15.57 0.55 -0.02
C LYS A 73 15.54 -0.93 -0.36
N GLU A 74 14.37 -1.56 -0.24
CA GLU A 74 14.12 -2.95 -0.66
C GLU A 74 15.20 -3.93 -0.16
N ALA A 75 15.69 -3.71 1.07
CA ALA A 75 16.75 -4.51 1.62
C ALA A 75 16.21 -5.91 1.95
N PRO A 76 16.85 -6.99 1.48
CA PRO A 76 16.42 -8.34 1.83
C PRO A 76 16.66 -8.55 3.33
N VAL A 77 15.59 -8.84 4.07
CA VAL A 77 15.67 -9.06 5.52
C VAL A 77 15.04 -10.40 5.90
N ASN A 78 15.69 -11.10 6.82
CA ASN A 78 15.36 -12.48 7.20
C ASN A 78 14.36 -12.57 8.38
N PHE A 79 13.63 -11.51 8.74
CA PHE A 79 12.89 -11.49 10.01
C PHE A 79 11.76 -12.53 10.11
N LEU A 80 11.22 -13.00 8.97
CA LEU A 80 10.07 -13.91 8.92
C LEU A 80 10.43 -15.33 8.42
N THR A 81 11.71 -15.59 8.16
CA THR A 81 12.17 -16.87 7.64
C THR A 81 12.60 -17.78 8.79
N ASP A 82 12.08 -19.01 8.83
CA ASP A 82 12.65 -20.07 9.67
C ASP A 82 14.13 -20.27 9.27
N PRO A 83 15.10 -20.16 10.20
CA PRO A 83 16.52 -20.37 9.90
C PRO A 83 16.83 -21.70 9.22
N SER A 84 15.97 -22.71 9.40
CA SER A 84 16.08 -24.04 8.77
C SER A 84 15.57 -24.07 7.33
N ASP A 85 14.71 -23.13 6.92
CA ASP A 85 14.21 -23.01 5.54
C ASP A 85 15.15 -22.15 4.68
N ARG A 86 16.28 -22.77 4.34
CA ARG A 86 17.34 -22.24 3.47
C ARG A 86 16.87 -21.84 2.06
N ARG A 87 15.61 -22.13 1.70
CA ARG A 87 15.04 -21.95 0.36
C ARG A 87 14.06 -20.77 0.29
N SER A 88 13.78 -20.12 1.42
CA SER A 88 12.86 -18.98 1.45
C SER A 88 13.50 -17.72 0.85
N THR A 89 12.84 -17.17 -0.17
CA THR A 89 13.20 -15.88 -0.75
C THR A 89 12.97 -14.80 0.30
N LEU A 90 14.03 -14.06 0.66
CA LEU A 90 13.95 -13.01 1.68
C LEU A 90 12.91 -11.97 1.28
N ARG A 91 11.95 -11.70 2.17
CA ARG A 91 11.04 -10.58 1.95
C ARG A 91 11.84 -9.29 2.10
N PRO A 92 11.91 -8.45 1.06
CA PRO A 92 12.58 -7.17 1.18
C PRO A 92 11.74 -6.24 2.04
N ALA A 93 12.38 -5.56 2.99
CA ALA A 93 11.77 -4.45 3.71
C ALA A 93 11.72 -3.22 2.81
N ASP A 94 10.66 -2.41 2.90
CA ASP A 94 10.55 -1.22 2.05
C ASP A 94 11.71 -0.24 2.29
N VAL A 95 12.02 0.03 3.57
CA VAL A 95 13.21 0.79 3.97
C VAL A 95 13.86 0.12 5.20
N LEU A 96 15.14 -0.20 5.08
CA LEU A 96 16.00 -0.60 6.20
C LEU A 96 16.78 0.61 6.70
N VAL A 97 16.65 0.91 7.99
CA VAL A 97 17.33 1.99 8.69
C VAL A 97 18.42 1.42 9.60
N PHE A 98 19.65 1.89 9.44
CA PHE A 98 20.79 1.42 10.22
C PHE A 98 21.09 2.34 11.40
N GLY A 99 21.61 1.78 12.49
CA GLY A 99 22.10 2.57 13.63
C GLY A 99 21.02 3.45 14.26
N TRP A 100 19.80 2.91 14.43
CA TRP A 100 18.72 3.58 15.15
C TRP A 100 19.05 3.60 16.67
N ILE A 101 18.02 3.67 17.51
CA ILE A 101 18.18 3.70 18.97
C ILE A 101 18.93 2.45 19.47
N GLY A 102 20.01 2.68 20.22
CA GLY A 102 20.82 1.62 20.81
C GLY A 102 21.62 0.79 19.79
N GLY A 103 21.90 1.34 18.61
CA GLY A 103 22.66 0.66 17.56
C GLY A 103 21.88 -0.42 16.81
N LYS A 104 20.59 -0.59 17.11
CA LYS A 104 19.72 -1.55 16.42
C LYS A 104 19.35 -1.05 15.02
N HIS A 105 19.15 -1.99 14.10
CA HIS A 105 18.55 -1.71 12.79
C HIS A 105 17.03 -1.76 12.89
N VAL A 106 16.34 -0.96 12.08
CA VAL A 106 14.87 -0.92 12.02
C VAL A 106 14.43 -1.19 10.59
N CYS A 107 13.43 -2.04 10.42
CA CYS A 107 12.75 -2.23 9.15
C CYS A 107 11.45 -1.43 9.16
N VAL A 108 11.22 -0.70 8.08
CA VAL A 108 9.97 0.04 7.87
C VAL A 108 9.30 -0.55 6.66
N ASP A 109 8.14 -1.17 6.87
CA ASP A 109 7.24 -1.62 5.82
C ASP A 109 6.04 -0.68 5.74
N LEU A 110 5.68 -0.31 4.51
CA LEU A 110 4.61 0.62 4.21
C LEU A 110 3.42 -0.14 3.64
N THR A 111 2.24 0.13 4.19
CA THR A 111 0.99 -0.38 3.64
C THR A 111 0.13 0.79 3.19
N GLY A 112 -0.15 0.86 1.89
CA GLY A 112 -1.11 1.81 1.34
C GLY A 112 -2.52 1.26 1.48
N VAL A 113 -3.35 1.89 2.30
CA VAL A 113 -4.80 1.62 2.35
C VAL A 113 -5.53 2.59 1.44
N SER A 114 -6.59 2.14 0.76
CA SER A 114 -7.47 3.08 0.08
C SER A 114 -8.31 3.81 1.13
N PRO A 115 -8.55 5.12 0.97
CA PRO A 115 -9.42 5.89 1.86
C PRO A 115 -10.86 5.32 1.94
N LEU A 116 -11.21 4.42 1.03
CA LEU A 116 -12.51 3.76 0.96
C LEU A 116 -12.57 2.43 1.72
N VAL A 117 -11.41 1.88 2.15
CA VAL A 117 -11.30 0.65 2.96
C VAL A 117 -11.96 0.81 4.35
N GLY A 118 -12.14 2.04 4.83
CA GLY A 118 -12.73 2.31 6.16
C GLY A 118 -14.26 2.37 6.20
N LEU A 119 -14.95 2.20 5.06
CA LEU A 119 -16.41 2.26 4.97
C LEU A 119 -17.09 0.89 5.11
N SER A 120 -16.37 -0.21 4.85
CA SER A 120 -16.75 -1.52 5.31
C SER A 120 -16.10 -1.76 6.68
N SER A 121 -16.94 -1.91 7.71
CA SER A 121 -16.47 -2.45 8.98
C SER A 121 -15.77 -3.78 8.70
N TRP A 122 -14.75 -4.11 9.51
CA TRP A 122 -13.94 -5.33 9.43
C TRP A 122 -12.81 -5.31 8.39
N PHE A 123 -11.63 -4.79 8.77
CA PHE A 123 -10.35 -5.51 8.74
C PHE A 123 -9.20 -4.57 9.16
N LEU A 124 -9.13 -4.28 10.46
CA LEU A 124 -7.88 -3.96 11.12
C LEU A 124 -7.18 -5.29 11.42
N HIS A 125 -6.24 -5.72 10.58
CA HIS A 125 -5.28 -6.72 11.03
C HIS A 125 -3.87 -6.35 10.57
N ARG A 126 -3.06 -6.00 11.58
CA ARG A 126 -1.60 -5.98 11.63
C ARG A 126 -0.90 -4.89 10.81
N ALA A 127 -0.85 -3.69 11.39
CA ALA A 127 0.42 -2.98 11.44
C ALA A 127 1.36 -3.79 12.35
N MET A 128 2.27 -4.55 11.75
CA MET A 128 3.32 -5.24 12.49
C MET A 128 4.55 -4.35 12.45
N LEU A 129 4.69 -3.49 13.46
CA LEU A 129 5.99 -2.93 13.84
C LEU A 129 6.80 -4.12 14.36
N LEU A 130 7.85 -4.52 13.64
CA LEU A 130 8.95 -5.35 14.13
C LEU A 130 10.23 -4.53 14.15
#